data_AF-A0A2G5V6E3-F1
#
_entry.id   AF-A0A2G5V6E3-F1
#
_cell.length_a   1.000
_cell.length_b   1.000
_cell.length_c   1.000
_cell.angle_alpha   90.00
_cell.angle_beta   90.00
_cell.angle_gamma   90.00
#
_symmetry.space_group_name_H-M   'P 1'
#
loop_
_entity.id
_entity.type
_entity.pdbx_description
1 polymer ?
#
loop_
_entity_poly.entity_id
_entity_poly.type
_entity_poly.pdbx_seq_one_letter_code
_entity_poly.pdbx_strand_id
1 'polypeptide(L)'
;MILNAIAEQSEVSHYEKELKVLVVAHASTVDMAVGLLRDKPRKTVDMELDNIAIPVPYCSLAYLKKKASYWIPSAHQIPPVTYEFLSTKYNHYFVHRP
;
A
#
# COMPACT_ATOMS: atom_id res chain seq x y z
N MET A 1 -21.68 27.39 -1.12
CA MET A 1 -20.79 28.04 -0.12
C MET A 1 -20.57 27.20 1.15
N ILE A 2 -20.93 25.90 1.17
CA ILE A 2 -20.71 25.01 2.34
C ILE A 2 -19.50 24.07 2.12
N LEU A 3 -19.22 23.70 0.87
CA LEU A 3 -18.10 22.80 0.53
C LEU A 3 -16.71 23.38 0.87
N ASN A 4 -16.51 24.69 0.74
CA ASN A 4 -15.24 25.33 1.06
C ASN A 4 -14.93 25.30 2.57
N ALA A 5 -15.94 25.31 3.43
CA ALA A 5 -15.77 25.31 4.88
C ALA A 5 -15.24 23.96 5.42
N ILE A 6 -15.50 22.85 4.72
CA ILE A 6 -14.96 21.53 5.06
C ILE A 6 -13.51 21.40 4.58
N ALA A 7 -13.17 22.02 3.46
CA ALA A 7 -11.82 21.96 2.89
C ALA A 7 -10.78 22.81 3.66
N GLU A 8 -11.22 23.82 4.42
CA GLU A 8 -10.35 24.74 5.16
C GLU A 8 -10.08 24.31 6.62
N GLN A 9 -10.65 23.20 7.09
CA GLN A 9 -10.36 22.67 8.42
C GLN A 9 -8.99 21.99 8.47
N SER A 10 -7.98 22.78 8.76
CA SER A 10 -6.64 22.33 9.10
C SER A 10 -6.55 22.01 10.60
N GLU A 11 -6.95 20.80 11.00
CA GLU A 11 -6.68 20.30 12.35
C GLU A 11 -5.23 19.84 12.46
N VAL A 12 -4.34 20.75 12.88
CA VAL A 12 -2.93 20.42 13.12
C VAL A 12 -2.76 20.00 14.58
N SER A 13 -2.48 18.72 14.81
CA SER A 13 -2.07 18.23 16.13
C SER A 13 -0.72 18.83 16.51
N HIS A 14 -0.65 19.53 17.66
CA HIS A 14 0.61 20.04 18.23
C HIS A 14 1.48 18.94 18.87
N TYR A 15 0.98 17.71 18.93
CA TYR A 15 1.72 16.56 19.45
C TYR A 15 2.19 15.67 18.32
N GLU A 16 3.46 15.26 18.39
CA GLU A 16 4.02 14.23 17.52
C GLU A 16 3.35 12.89 17.85
N LYS A 17 2.60 12.36 16.90
CA LYS A 17 1.94 11.05 17.00
C LYS A 17 2.55 10.11 15.99
N GLU A 18 2.71 8.85 16.36
CA GLU A 18 3.02 7.82 15.38
C GLU A 18 1.80 7.61 14.48
N LEU A 19 1.82 8.26 13.30
CA LEU A 19 0.71 8.21 12.37
C LEU A 19 0.76 6.91 11.57
N LYS A 20 -0.38 6.20 11.55
CA LYS A 20 -0.64 5.10 10.62
C LYS A 20 -1.56 5.63 9.52
N VAL A 21 -1.09 5.57 8.28
CA VAL A 21 -1.85 6.01 7.11
C VAL A 21 -2.37 4.78 6.38
N LEU A 22 -3.69 4.73 6.16
CA LEU A 22 -4.33 3.73 5.31
C LEU A 22 -4.58 4.34 3.93
N VAL A 23 -4.04 3.71 2.89
CA VAL A 23 -4.29 4.07 1.49
C VAL A 23 -5.09 2.95 0.86
N VAL A 24 -6.30 3.26 0.39
CA VAL A 24 -7.15 2.32 -0.37
C VAL A 24 -7.01 2.66 -1.85
N ALA A 25 -6.55 1.70 -2.64
CA ALA A 25 -6.22 1.91 -4.04
C ALA A 25 -6.34 0.62 -4.87
N HIS A 26 -5.94 0.68 -6.14
CA HIS A 26 -5.97 -0.45 -7.07
C HIS A 26 -4.81 -1.41 -6.85
N ALA A 27 -4.94 -2.64 -7.38
CA ALA A 27 -3.90 -3.67 -7.37
C ALA A 27 -2.53 -3.16 -7.88
N SER A 28 -2.54 -2.37 -8.96
CA SER A 28 -1.35 -1.73 -9.51
C SER A 28 -0.70 -0.74 -8.53
N THR A 29 -1.50 0.00 -7.77
CA THR A 29 -0.99 0.92 -6.75
C THR A 29 -0.32 0.18 -5.60
N VAL A 30 -0.86 -0.95 -5.17
CA VAL A 30 -0.24 -1.79 -4.12
C VAL A 30 1.12 -2.30 -4.58
N ASP A 31 1.21 -2.85 -5.80
CA ASP A 31 2.48 -3.30 -6.38
C ASP A 31 3.49 -2.15 -6.54
N MET A 32 3.06 -1.02 -7.10
CA MET A 32 3.92 0.16 -7.26
C MET A 32 4.37 0.76 -5.94
N ALA A 33 3.52 0.79 -4.90
CA ALA A 33 3.89 1.34 -3.60
C ALA A 33 5.01 0.52 -2.97
N VAL A 34 4.90 -0.82 -2.98
CA VAL A 34 5.97 -1.71 -2.51
C VAL A 34 7.21 -1.57 -3.39
N GLY A 35 7.02 -1.43 -4.70
CA GLY A 35 8.09 -1.27 -5.68
C GLY A 35 8.90 0.02 -5.53
N LEU A 36 8.24 1.17 -5.36
CA LEU A 36 8.85 2.49 -5.36
C LEU A 36 9.42 2.91 -4.01
N LEU A 37 8.78 2.49 -2.91
CA LEU A 37 9.13 2.98 -1.57
C LEU A 37 10.28 2.22 -0.91
N ARG A 38 10.78 1.13 -1.50
CA ARG A 38 11.92 0.37 -0.99
C ARG A 38 13.27 1.02 -1.29
N ASP A 39 14.34 0.47 -0.71
CA ASP A 39 15.72 0.97 -0.82
C ASP A 39 16.23 1.07 -2.27
N LYS A 40 15.88 0.08 -3.11
CA LYS A 40 16.14 0.07 -4.55
C LYS A 40 14.81 0.17 -5.30
N PRO A 41 14.36 1.37 -5.70
CA PRO A 41 13.06 1.55 -6.32
C PRO A 41 12.92 0.77 -7.63
N ARG A 42 11.76 0.17 -7.82
CA ARG A 42 11.31 -0.50 -9.06
C ARG A 42 10.00 0.13 -9.52
N LYS A 43 9.80 0.15 -10.84
CA LYS A 43 8.50 0.46 -11.46
C LYS A 43 7.87 -0.81 -12.03
N THR A 44 6.56 -0.86 -12.02
CA THR A 44 5.78 -1.86 -12.75
C THR A 44 5.83 -1.52 -14.24
N VAL A 45 6.04 -2.51 -15.10
CA VAL A 45 6.02 -2.32 -16.57
C VAL A 45 4.67 -2.69 -17.14
N ASP A 46 4.33 -2.20 -18.33
CA ASP A 46 2.99 -2.35 -18.90
C ASP A 46 2.53 -3.81 -19.00
N MET A 47 3.42 -4.72 -19.40
CA MET A 47 3.12 -6.15 -19.51
C MET A 47 2.76 -6.80 -18.15
N GLU A 48 3.16 -6.20 -17.04
CA GLU A 48 2.84 -6.69 -15.69
C GLU A 48 1.51 -6.14 -15.15
N LEU A 49 0.93 -5.13 -15.81
CA LEU A 49 -0.39 -4.61 -15.50
C LEU A 49 -1.48 -5.56 -16.00
N ASP A 50 -1.20 -6.29 -17.06
CA ASP A 50 -2.08 -7.35 -17.55
C ASP A 50 -2.25 -8.42 -16.47
N ASN A 51 -3.50 -8.65 -16.09
CA ASN A 51 -3.88 -9.59 -15.04
C ASN A 51 -3.26 -9.32 -13.66
N ILE A 52 -2.91 -8.07 -13.33
CA ILE A 52 -2.32 -7.70 -12.03
C ILE A 52 -3.19 -8.09 -10.81
N ALA A 53 -4.50 -8.29 -11.01
CA ALA A 53 -5.41 -8.79 -9.99
C ALA A 53 -5.13 -10.25 -9.56
N ILE A 54 -4.40 -11.03 -10.37
CA ILE A 54 -3.99 -12.39 -10.02
C ILE A 54 -2.91 -12.38 -8.92
N PRO A 55 -1.76 -11.70 -9.09
CA PRO A 55 -0.76 -11.61 -8.03
C PRO A 55 -1.18 -10.67 -6.89
N VAL A 56 -2.08 -9.72 -7.13
CA VAL A 56 -2.54 -8.74 -6.13
C VAL A 56 -4.07 -8.79 -6.05
N PRO A 57 -4.63 -9.78 -5.31
CA PRO A 57 -6.07 -10.02 -5.27
C PRO A 57 -6.81 -8.92 -4.50
N TYR A 58 -8.14 -8.95 -4.60
CA TYR A 58 -9.01 -8.02 -3.87
C TYR A 58 -8.75 -8.07 -2.36
N CYS A 59 -8.73 -6.88 -1.76
CA CYS A 59 -8.42 -6.66 -0.34
C CYS A 59 -7.00 -7.07 0.10
N SER A 60 -6.08 -7.27 -0.84
CA SER A 60 -4.66 -7.48 -0.49
C SER A 60 -4.08 -6.23 0.16
N LEU A 61 -3.21 -6.45 1.16
CA LEU A 61 -2.70 -5.38 2.00
C LEU A 61 -1.18 -5.45 2.09
N ALA A 62 -0.51 -4.33 1.80
CA ALA A 62 0.91 -4.14 2.05
C ALA A 62 1.12 -3.22 3.26
N TYR A 63 1.56 -3.79 4.38
CA TYR A 63 1.94 -3.01 5.55
C TYR A 63 3.41 -2.62 5.44
N LEU A 64 3.70 -1.32 5.33
CA LEU A 64 5.04 -0.79 5.16
C LEU A 64 5.51 -0.10 6.46
N LYS A 65 6.71 -0.42 6.91
CA LYS A 65 7.39 0.30 8.01
C LYS A 65 8.51 1.15 7.44
N LYS A 66 8.60 2.41 7.87
CA LYS A 66 9.70 3.30 7.49
C LYS A 66 11.01 2.81 8.13
N LYS A 67 12.06 2.71 7.33
CA LYS A 67 13.43 2.43 7.75
C LYS A 67 14.33 3.50 7.11
N ALA A 68 14.71 4.50 7.90
CA ALA A 68 15.44 5.68 7.44
C ALA A 68 14.73 6.40 6.28
N SER A 69 15.29 6.38 5.07
CA SER A 69 14.77 7.05 3.86
C SER A 69 13.84 6.17 3.02
N TYR A 70 13.72 4.88 3.32
CA TYR A 70 12.90 3.94 2.56
C TYR A 70 11.91 3.19 3.46
N TRP A 71 11.10 2.33 2.85
CA TRP A 71 10.06 1.56 3.50
C TRP A 71 10.27 0.06 3.25
N ILE A 72 10.00 -0.74 4.27
CA ILE A 72 10.10 -2.19 4.22
C ILE A 72 8.75 -2.83 4.51
N PRO A 73 8.31 -3.78 3.67
CA PRO A 73 7.11 -4.55 3.97
C PRO A 73 7.27 -5.39 5.25
N SER A 74 6.25 -5.37 6.10
CA SER A 74 6.20 -6.11 7.35
C SER A 74 4.98 -7.05 7.35
N ALA A 75 5.03 -8.07 6.50
CA ALA A 75 3.89 -8.98 6.26
C ALA A 75 3.36 -9.64 7.55
N HIS A 76 4.23 -9.93 8.52
CA HIS A 76 3.87 -10.52 9.82
C HIS A 76 2.92 -9.66 10.67
N GLN A 77 2.79 -8.37 10.35
CA GLN A 77 1.88 -7.46 11.07
C GLN A 77 0.43 -7.55 10.57
N ILE A 78 0.21 -8.24 9.45
CA ILE A 78 -1.12 -8.39 8.85
C ILE A 78 -1.62 -9.80 9.16
N PRO A 79 -2.78 -9.95 9.83
CA PRO A 79 -3.38 -11.27 9.99
C PRO A 79 -3.75 -11.84 8.61
N PRO A 80 -3.41 -13.10 8.34
CA PRO A 80 -3.79 -13.75 7.10
C PRO A 80 -5.30 -14.00 7.13
N VAL A 81 -6.05 -13.26 6.32
CA VAL A 81 -7.48 -13.46 6.12
C VAL A 81 -7.68 -13.76 4.65
N THR A 82 -8.29 -14.91 4.38
CA THR A 82 -8.76 -15.28 3.05
C THR A 82 -10.21 -15.71 3.19
N TYR A 83 -11.11 -15.02 2.52
CA TYR A 83 -12.53 -15.30 2.52
C TYR A 83 -13.05 -15.15 1.09
N GLU A 84 -13.55 -16.26 0.53
CA GLU A 84 -13.99 -16.33 -0.87
C GLU A 84 -12.93 -15.76 -1.84
N PHE A 85 -13.26 -14.68 -2.56
CA PHE A 85 -12.41 -14.01 -3.54
C PHE A 85 -11.57 -12.86 -2.94
N LEU A 86 -11.59 -12.68 -1.62
CA LEU A 86 -10.86 -11.64 -0.90
C LEU A 86 -9.70 -12.26 -0.13
N SER A 87 -8.52 -11.64 -0.20
CA SER A 87 -7.38 -12.06 0.61
C SER A 87 -6.55 -10.86 1.03
N THR A 88 -6.13 -10.82 2.30
CA THR A 88 -5.12 -9.85 2.77
C THR A 88 -3.73 -10.14 2.23
N LYS A 89 -3.52 -11.31 1.62
CA LYS A 89 -2.25 -11.74 1.02
C LYS A 89 -2.16 -11.32 -0.45
N TYR A 90 -0.94 -11.06 -0.89
CA TYR A 90 -0.57 -10.95 -2.31
C TYR A 90 0.56 -11.94 -2.61
N ASN A 91 0.81 -12.19 -3.88
CA ASN A 91 1.94 -12.98 -4.34
C ASN A 91 3.25 -12.25 -3.99
N HIS A 92 3.97 -12.79 -3.00
CA HIS A 92 5.24 -12.25 -2.53
C HIS A 92 6.26 -12.15 -3.67
N TYR A 93 6.43 -13.22 -4.45
CA TYR A 93 7.45 -13.30 -5.50
C TYR A 93 7.23 -12.27 -6.59
N PHE A 94 5.97 -11.98 -6.91
CA PHE A 94 5.63 -10.90 -7.83
C PHE A 94 5.92 -9.54 -7.19
N VAL A 95 5.24 -9.20 -6.09
CA VAL A 95 5.29 -7.83 -5.53
C VAL A 95 6.71 -7.40 -5.11
N HIS A 96 7.49 -8.34 -4.58
CA HIS A 96 8.85 -8.11 -4.08
C HIS A 96 9.94 -8.41 -5.12
N ARG A 97 9.57 -8.65 -6.38
CA ARG A 97 10.53 -8.90 -7.47
C ARG A 97 11.57 -7.78 -7.57
N PRO A 98 12.82 -8.10 -7.96
CA PRO A 98 13.91 -7.14 -8.12
C PRO A 98 13.48 -5.91 -8.91
#